data_AF-A0A9W3TAN8-F1
#
_entry.id   AF-A0A9W3TAN8-F1
#
_cell.length_a   1.000
_cell.length_b   1.000
_cell.length_c   1.000
_cell.angle_alpha   90.00
_cell.angle_beta   90.00
_cell.angle_gamma   90.00
#
_symmetry.space_group_name_H-M   'P 1'
#
loop_
_entity.id
_entity.type
_entity.pdbx_description
1 polymer ?
#
loop_
_entity_poly.entity_id
_entity_poly.type
_entity_poly.pdbx_seq_one_letter_code
_entity_poly.pdbx_strand_id
1 'polypeptide(L)'
;MYFISKEENLIGKEIVFTHMAQFASAITIVTKDKGIFVVNQCSDCDGSEICIYNDYRAKDYILKYDWLRKTLHEKGIISQEEIQEYEDRKRLELQKQQEESKKRQEEQERITYERLRAKFEGLDPGKEVI
;
A
#
# COMPACT_ATOMS: atom_id res chain seq x y z
N MET A 1 -12.24 10.87 -10.34
CA MET A 1 -11.45 10.28 -11.47
C MET A 1 -12.02 8.92 -11.88
N TYR A 2 -11.56 8.32 -12.99
CA TYR A 2 -11.80 6.91 -13.32
C TYR A 2 -10.51 6.22 -13.80
N PHE A 3 -10.45 4.88 -13.69
CA PHE A 3 -9.28 4.11 -14.10
C PHE A 3 -9.52 3.40 -15.43
N ILE A 4 -8.53 3.50 -16.32
CA ILE A 4 -8.53 2.84 -17.60
C ILE A 4 -7.85 1.48 -17.40
N SER A 5 -8.57 0.40 -17.67
CA SER A 5 -8.11 -0.97 -17.48
C SER A 5 -7.74 -1.68 -18.78
N LYS A 6 -7.91 -1.01 -19.94
CA LYS A 6 -7.65 -1.54 -21.28
C LYS A 6 -7.03 -0.47 -22.17
N GLU A 7 -6.06 -0.84 -23.00
CA GLU A 7 -5.34 0.08 -23.88
C GLU A 7 -6.25 0.71 -24.93
N GLU A 8 -7.23 -0.02 -25.45
CA GLU A 8 -8.13 0.47 -26.50
C GLU A 8 -8.95 1.69 -26.04
N ASN A 9 -9.15 1.83 -24.73
CA ASN A 9 -9.87 2.95 -24.15
C ASN A 9 -9.06 4.26 -24.14
N LEU A 10 -7.77 4.22 -24.49
CA LEU A 10 -6.94 5.41 -24.72
C LEU A 10 -7.11 6.01 -26.12
N ILE A 11 -7.66 5.24 -27.07
CA ILE A 11 -7.79 5.70 -28.46
C ILE A 11 -8.68 6.95 -28.52
N GLY A 12 -8.14 8.02 -29.12
CA GLY A 12 -8.84 9.30 -29.26
C GLY A 12 -8.92 10.14 -27.98
N LYS A 13 -8.25 9.75 -26.89
CA LYS A 13 -8.17 10.56 -25.67
C LYS A 13 -7.07 11.61 -25.75
N GLU A 14 -7.36 12.81 -25.27
CA GLU A 14 -6.35 13.87 -25.07
C GLU A 14 -5.59 13.64 -23.77
N ILE A 15 -4.26 13.60 -23.83
CA ILE A 15 -3.38 13.40 -22.67
C ILE A 15 -3.01 14.75 -22.05
N VAL A 16 -3.13 14.88 -20.72
CA VAL A 16 -2.84 16.11 -19.97
C VAL A 16 -1.69 15.97 -18.98
N PHE A 17 -1.27 14.74 -18.71
CA PHE A 17 -0.11 14.43 -17.88
C PHE A 17 0.40 13.03 -18.17
N THR A 18 1.72 12.88 -18.17
CA THR A 18 2.40 11.59 -18.20
C THR A 18 3.49 11.55 -17.14
N HIS A 19 3.70 10.37 -16.59
CA HIS A 19 4.85 10.04 -15.78
C HIS A 19 5.45 8.74 -16.31
N MET A 20 6.63 8.86 -16.92
CA MET A 20 7.33 7.78 -17.62
C MET A 20 8.83 7.87 -17.28
N ALA A 21 9.19 7.70 -16.01
CA ALA A 21 10.59 7.68 -15.59
C ALA A 21 11.14 6.26 -15.60
N GLN A 22 12.42 6.09 -15.97
CA GLN A 22 13.11 4.79 -16.01
C GLN A 22 13.11 4.08 -14.65
N PHE A 23 13.12 4.83 -13.56
CA PHE A 23 13.07 4.31 -12.19
C PHE A 23 11.67 4.34 -11.58
N ALA A 24 10.64 4.73 -12.35
CA ALA A 24 9.27 4.67 -11.86
C ALA A 24 8.84 3.21 -11.79
N SER A 25 8.20 2.84 -10.68
CA SER A 25 7.63 1.50 -10.53
C SER A 25 6.45 1.24 -11.49
N ALA A 26 5.85 2.30 -12.05
CA ALA A 26 4.83 2.22 -13.08
C ALA A 26 4.80 3.49 -13.94
N ILE A 27 4.45 3.33 -15.22
CA ILE A 27 4.08 4.41 -16.13
C ILE A 27 2.66 4.86 -15.80
N THR A 28 2.43 6.16 -15.81
CA THR A 28 1.10 6.75 -15.62
C THR A 28 0.78 7.70 -16.77
N ILE A 29 -0.39 7.51 -17.38
CA ILE A 29 -0.94 8.39 -18.40
C ILE A 29 -2.28 8.90 -17.87
N VAL A 30 -2.50 10.21 -17.96
CA VAL A 30 -3.72 10.85 -17.49
C VAL A 30 -4.35 11.65 -18.62
N THR A 31 -5.62 11.41 -18.84
CA THR A 31 -6.41 12.01 -19.90
C THR A 31 -7.20 13.22 -19.37
N LYS A 32 -7.56 14.12 -20.29
CA LYS A 32 -8.27 15.38 -19.96
C LYS A 32 -9.63 15.15 -19.30
N ASP A 33 -10.30 14.05 -19.65
CA ASP A 33 -11.57 13.61 -19.06
C ASP A 33 -11.40 12.87 -17.72
N LYS A 34 -10.24 13.02 -17.07
CA LYS A 34 -9.91 12.45 -15.74
C LYS A 34 -9.79 10.93 -15.72
N GLY A 35 -9.49 10.32 -16.88
CA GLY A 35 -9.10 8.92 -16.98
C GLY A 35 -7.63 8.75 -16.61
N ILE A 36 -7.34 7.71 -15.83
CA ILE A 36 -5.99 7.40 -15.37
C ILE A 36 -5.63 5.98 -15.82
N PHE A 37 -4.56 5.85 -16.57
CA PHE A 37 -4.00 4.58 -17.02
C PHE A 37 -2.66 4.36 -16.34
N VAL A 38 -2.53 3.27 -15.59
CA VAL A 38 -1.28 2.91 -14.89
C VAL A 38 -0.85 1.53 -15.35
N VAL A 39 0.38 1.44 -15.83
CA VAL A 39 0.96 0.19 -16.31
C VAL A 39 2.36 -0.01 -15.75
N ASN A 40 2.71 -1.25 -15.46
CA ASN A 40 4.07 -1.61 -15.13
C ASN A 40 4.58 -2.72 -16.06
N GLN A 41 5.89 -2.78 -16.21
CA GLN A 41 6.53 -3.91 -16.87
C GLN A 41 6.61 -5.05 -15.84
N CYS A 42 6.05 -6.21 -16.18
CA CYS A 42 6.10 -7.37 -15.31
C CYS A 42 7.51 -7.97 -15.33
N SER A 43 8.21 -7.94 -14.20
CA SER A 43 9.58 -8.48 -14.04
C SER A 43 9.65 -10.00 -14.12
N ASP A 44 8.52 -10.68 -13.90
CA ASP A 44 8.46 -12.13 -13.67
C ASP A 44 8.15 -12.91 -14.96
N CYS A 45 7.85 -12.23 -16.07
CA CYS A 45 7.52 -12.82 -17.38
C CYS A 45 8.49 -12.30 -18.46
N ASP A 46 9.59 -13.02 -18.75
CA ASP A 46 10.57 -12.78 -19.86
C ASP A 46 10.90 -11.31 -20.22
N GLY A 47 10.69 -10.37 -19.29
CA GLY A 47 10.91 -8.93 -19.44
C GLY A 47 9.97 -8.18 -20.39
N SER A 48 9.00 -8.81 -21.06
CA SER A 48 8.27 -8.17 -22.18
C SER A 48 6.77 -7.94 -21.97
N GLU A 49 6.15 -8.47 -20.91
CA GLU A 49 4.71 -8.28 -20.68
C GLU A 49 4.39 -7.00 -19.90
N ILE A 50 3.44 -6.23 -20.44
CA ILE A 50 2.89 -5.02 -19.80
C ILE A 50 1.68 -5.43 -18.97
N CYS A 51 1.70 -5.08 -17.70
CA CYS A 51 0.66 -5.37 -16.75
C CYS A 51 -0.10 -4.08 -16.42
N ILE A 52 -1.38 -4.04 -16.80
CA ILE A 52 -2.26 -2.90 -16.51
C ILE A 52 -2.78 -3.03 -15.08
N TYR A 53 -2.67 -1.96 -14.29
CA TYR A 53 -3.20 -1.96 -12.94
C TYR A 53 -4.72 -1.96 -12.97
N ASN A 54 -5.33 -2.80 -12.12
CA ASN A 54 -6.74 -2.67 -11.81
C ASN A 54 -7.00 -1.39 -10.98
N ASP A 55 -8.27 -1.00 -10.89
CA ASP A 55 -8.71 0.25 -10.24
C ASP A 55 -8.17 0.41 -8.82
N TYR A 56 -8.15 -0.67 -8.03
CA TYR A 56 -7.66 -0.63 -6.67
C TYR A 56 -6.15 -0.33 -6.62
N ARG A 57 -5.35 -1.05 -7.41
CA ARG A 57 -3.89 -0.86 -7.48
C ARG A 57 -3.53 0.49 -8.08
N ALA A 58 -4.24 0.93 -9.11
CA ALA A 58 -4.05 2.25 -9.70
C ALA A 58 -4.39 3.35 -8.69
N LYS A 59 -5.50 3.25 -7.96
CA LYS A 59 -5.86 4.21 -6.91
C LYS A 59 -4.82 4.28 -5.80
N ASP A 60 -4.36 3.15 -5.29
CA ASP A 60 -3.31 3.12 -4.25
C ASP A 60 -2.00 3.71 -4.78
N TYR A 61 -1.58 3.34 -5.99
CA TYR A 61 -0.37 3.88 -6.62
C TYR A 61 -0.38 5.41 -6.74
N ILE A 62 -1.45 5.94 -7.32
CA ILE A 62 -1.60 7.38 -7.58
C ILE A 62 -1.60 8.19 -6.28
N LEU A 63 -2.30 7.70 -5.25
CA LEU A 63 -2.50 8.42 -4.00
C LEU A 63 -1.35 8.20 -3.00
N LYS A 64 -0.57 7.13 -3.16
CA LYS A 64 0.59 6.81 -2.31
C LYS A 64 1.73 7.84 -2.43
N TYR A 65 1.98 8.38 -3.63
CA TYR A 65 3.09 9.30 -3.86
C TYR A 65 2.64 10.76 -3.73
N ASP A 66 3.21 11.47 -2.75
CA ASP A 66 2.81 12.86 -2.43
C ASP A 66 2.94 13.82 -3.62
N TRP A 67 4.04 13.72 -4.36
CA TRP A 67 4.26 14.56 -5.53
C TRP A 67 3.21 14.30 -6.62
N LEU A 68 2.83 13.04 -6.84
CA LEU A 68 1.92 12.63 -7.92
C LEU A 68 0.48 13.09 -7.60
N ARG A 69 0.01 12.87 -6.36
CA ARG A 69 -1.31 13.37 -5.95
C ARG A 69 -1.39 14.91 -6.03
N LYS A 70 -0.34 15.64 -5.65
CA LYS A 70 -0.29 17.10 -5.74
C LYS A 70 -0.39 17.58 -7.19
N THR A 71 0.42 17.00 -8.08
CA THR A 71 0.38 17.33 -9.51
C THR A 71 -0.99 17.05 -10.14
N LEU A 72 -1.62 15.93 -9.78
CA LEU A 72 -2.95 15.59 -10.31
C LEU A 72 -4.07 16.45 -9.71
N HIS A 73 -3.92 16.90 -8.47
CA HIS A 73 -4.82 17.86 -7.85
C HIS A 73 -4.73 19.24 -8.51
N GLU A 74 -3.52 19.75 -8.74
CA GLU A 74 -3.29 21.02 -9.46
C GLU A 74 -3.88 21.02 -10.87
N LYS A 75 -3.91 19.85 -11.52
CA LYS A 75 -4.52 19.64 -12.84
C LYS A 75 -6.04 19.41 -12.79
N GLY A 76 -6.66 19.45 -11.62
CA GLY A 76 -8.11 19.24 -11.44
C GLY A 76 -8.59 17.81 -11.73
N ILE A 77 -7.68 16.84 -11.73
CA ILE A 77 -7.98 15.42 -12.00
C ILE A 77 -8.54 14.75 -10.75
N ILE A 78 -7.97 15.07 -9.60
CA ILE A 78 -8.32 14.50 -8.29
C ILE A 78 -8.79 15.62 -7.36
N SER A 79 -9.88 15.39 -6.63
CA SER A 79 -10.38 16.34 -5.62
C SER A 79 -9.63 16.22 -4.30
N GLN A 80 -9.70 17.27 -3.47
CA GLN A 80 -9.16 17.23 -2.10
C GLN A 80 -9.88 16.16 -1.25
N GLU A 81 -11.17 15.93 -1.50
CA GLU A 81 -11.98 14.91 -0.84
C GLU A 81 -11.45 13.50 -1.14
N GLU A 82 -11.17 13.20 -2.42
CA GLU A 82 -10.61 11.90 -2.84
C GLU A 82 -9.25 11.62 -2.17
N ILE A 83 -8.45 12.67 -1.91
CA ILE A 83 -7.17 12.58 -1.18
C ILE A 83 -7.43 12.30 0.30
N GLN A 84 -8.33 13.05 0.92
CA GLN A 84 -8.64 12.91 2.35
C GLN A 84 -9.19 11.52 2.68
N GLU A 85 -10.12 11.00 1.87
CA GLU A 85 -10.66 9.64 2.03
C GLU A 85 -9.59 8.54 2.02
N TYR A 86 -8.55 8.74 1.19
CA TYR A 86 -7.44 7.80 1.13
C TYR A 86 -6.54 7.90 2.36
N GLU A 87 -6.22 9.11 2.82
CA GLU A 87 -5.43 9.32 4.03
C GLU A 87 -6.13 8.76 5.27
N ASP A 88 -7.44 9.00 5.41
CA ASP A 88 -8.24 8.52 6.53
C ASP A 88 -8.29 6.98 6.57
N ARG A 89 -8.43 6.34 5.40
CA ARG A 89 -8.37 4.88 5.30
C ARG A 89 -7.02 4.32 5.73
N LYS A 90 -5.91 4.91 5.26
CA LYS A 90 -4.56 4.49 5.66
C LYS A 90 -4.33 4.70 7.16
N ARG A 91 -4.85 5.79 7.73
CA ARG A 91 -4.78 6.04 9.17
C ARG A 91 -5.53 4.98 9.96
N LEU A 92 -6.73 4.60 9.51
CA LEU A 92 -7.53 3.55 10.14
C LEU A 92 -6.85 2.17 10.04
N GLU A 93 -6.29 1.83 8.88
CA GLU A 93 -5.53 0.60 8.67
C GLU A 93 -4.31 0.53 9.61
N LEU A 94 -3.56 1.63 9.74
CA LEU A 94 -2.41 1.72 10.63
C LEU A 94 -2.81 1.53 12.09
N GLN A 95 -3.90 2.16 12.54
CA GLN A 95 -4.41 2.00 13.91
C GLN A 95 -4.80 0.55 14.20
N LYS A 96 -5.50 -0.12 13.28
CA LYS A 96 -5.85 -1.54 13.42
C LYS A 96 -4.61 -2.42 13.51
N GLN A 97 -3.62 -2.19 12.66
CA GLN A 97 -2.36 -2.95 12.70
C GLN A 97 -1.60 -2.75 14.02
N GLN A 98 -1.57 -1.52 14.55
CA GLN A 98 -0.94 -1.23 15.84
C GLN A 98 -1.67 -1.94 16.97
N GLU A 99 -3.01 -1.93 16.98
CA GLU A 99 -3.80 -2.61 17.99
C GLU A 99 -3.61 -4.13 17.95
N GLU A 100 -3.64 -4.73 16.75
CA GLU A 100 -3.37 -6.16 16.58
C GLU A 100 -1.95 -6.55 16.99
N SER A 101 -0.97 -5.70 16.68
CA SER A 101 0.43 -5.94 17.05
C SER A 101 0.60 -5.90 18.56
N LYS A 102 -0.05 -4.93 19.23
CA LYS A 102 -0.07 -4.83 20.69
C LYS A 102 -0.72 -6.07 21.34
N LYS A 103 -1.88 -6.52 20.85
CA LYS A 103 -2.54 -7.74 21.33
C LYS A 103 -1.65 -8.98 21.17
N ARG A 104 -0.95 -9.09 20.04
CA ARG A 104 0.00 -10.19 19.79
C ARG A 104 1.18 -10.13 20.75
N GLN A 105 1.71 -8.95 21.06
CA GLN A 105 2.77 -8.77 22.05
C GLN A 105 2.31 -9.18 23.45
N GLU A 106 1.15 -8.69 23.91
CA GLU A 106 0.59 -9.03 25.22
C GLU A 106 0.36 -10.55 25.38
N GLU A 107 -0.15 -11.23 24.35
CA GLU A 107 -0.33 -12.68 24.38
C GLU A 107 1.02 -13.43 24.41
N GLN A 108 2.02 -12.97 23.63
CA GLN A 108 3.36 -13.55 23.66
C GLN A 108 4.04 -13.36 25.02
N GLU A 109 3.89 -12.19 25.64
CA GLU A 109 4.39 -11.90 26.98
C GLU A 109 3.72 -12.81 28.02
N ARG A 110 2.39 -13.02 27.93
CA ARG A 110 1.67 -13.94 28.82
C ARG A 110 2.17 -15.38 28.70
N ILE A 111 2.28 -15.89 27.48
CA ILE A 111 2.80 -17.24 27.20
C ILE A 111 4.23 -17.38 27.72
N THR A 112 5.06 -16.36 27.53
CA THR A 112 6.45 -16.35 27.99
C THR A 112 6.53 -16.35 29.51
N TYR A 113 5.72 -15.54 30.17
CA TYR A 113 5.60 -15.52 31.64
C TYR A 113 5.18 -16.88 32.19
N GLU A 114 4.14 -17.49 31.64
CA GLU A 114 3.67 -18.82 32.07
C GLU A 114 4.74 -19.91 31.90
N ARG A 115 5.46 -19.90 30.77
CA ARG A 115 6.60 -20.81 30.55
C ARG A 115 7.73 -20.61 31.55
N LEU A 116 8.11 -19.35 31.81
CA LEU A 116 9.16 -19.04 32.77
C LEU A 116 8.74 -19.44 34.18
N ARG A 117 7.50 -19.09 34.57
CA ARG A 117 6.91 -19.48 35.85
C ARG A 117 6.93 -20.99 36.04
N ALA A 118 6.44 -21.76 35.07
CA ALA A 118 6.48 -23.23 35.14
C ALA A 118 7.91 -23.79 35.22
N LYS A 119 8.88 -23.15 34.53
CA LYS A 119 10.30 -23.53 34.58
C LYS A 119 10.94 -23.28 35.95
N PHE A 120 10.61 -22.18 36.62
CA PHE A 120 11.22 -21.80 37.91
C PHE A 120 10.44 -22.31 39.13
N GLU A 121 9.11 -22.43 39.06
CA GLU A 121 8.30 -23.09 40.11
C GLU A 121 8.41 -24.63 40.02
N GLY A 122 8.83 -25.19 38.88
CA GLY A 122 9.12 -26.62 38.69
C GLY A 122 10.57 -27.05 38.96
N LEU A 123 11.46 -26.12 39.33
CA LEU A 123 12.86 -26.38 39.68
C LEU A 123 13.22 -25.67 41.00
N ASP A 124 12.81 -26.26 42.12
CA ASP A 124 13.73 -26.40 43.26
C ASP A 124 13.33 -27.55 44.22
N PRO A 125 13.92 -28.74 44.05
CA PRO A 125 14.06 -29.69 45.14
C PRO A 125 15.53 -29.99 45.45
N GLY A 126 16.42 -28.99 45.50
CA GLY A 126 17.75 -29.21 46.09
C GLY A 126 18.92 -28.43 45.55
N LYS A 127 18.92 -27.11 45.69
CA LYS A 127 20.20 -26.43 45.98
C LYS A 127 20.43 -26.38 47.49
N GLU A 128 21.00 -27.48 48.01
CA GLU A 128 21.96 -27.37 49.11
C GLU A 128 23.08 -26.44 48.65
N VAL A 129 23.16 -25.26 49.26
CA VAL A 129 24.36 -24.42 49.22
C VAL A 129 24.82 -24.26 50.66
N ILE A 130 25.75 -25.16 51.00
CA ILE A 130 26.80 -25.11 52.04
C ILE A 130 26.35 -24.79 53.47
#